data_AF-A0A6J1E037-F1
#
_entry.id   AF-A0A6J1E037-F1
#
_cell.length_a   1.000
_cell.length_b   1.000
_cell.length_c   1.000
_cell.angle_alpha   90.00
_cell.angle_beta   90.00
_cell.angle_gamma   90.00
#
_symmetry.space_group_name_H-M   'P 1'
#
loop_
_entity.id
_entity.type
_entity.pdbx_description
1 polymer ?
#
loop_
_entity_poly.entity_id
_entity_poly.type
_entity_poly.pdbx_seq_one_letter_code
_entity_poly.pdbx_strand_id
1 'polypeptide(L)'
;MMNVRAEINIRPWENLLKELKEGNERSKWMEREPFAYWKGNPYVADTRQDLLKCNLSHQNDWNARLYIQDWIRESKQGYKQSDLASQCTHRSLQPVHHYWPIRDDQKCTSIKFAVHWGNSHKQKAQTIGKAASDFIQQELKMDNVYDYMFHLLNQYAKLLRFQPEVPKDAVEVCSETMACPRDGLEKKFMRESMVKAPSPTSPCAMPPPFATTSLQRLYRRNANLIRQVEKWEDEFWENHSTKKP
;
A
#
# COMPACT_ATOMS: atom_id res chain seq x y z
N MET A 1 8.19 -15.40 25.98
CA MET A 1 7.75 -14.50 24.90
C MET A 1 8.49 -14.88 23.63
N MET A 2 7.80 -15.31 22.59
CA MET A 2 8.43 -15.57 21.29
C MET A 2 8.91 -14.23 20.73
N ASN A 3 10.20 -14.16 20.41
CA ASN A 3 10.86 -12.98 19.86
C ASN A 3 10.48 -12.88 18.37
N VAL A 4 9.26 -12.44 18.08
CA VAL A 4 8.78 -12.20 16.71
C VAL A 4 9.49 -10.95 16.21
N ARG A 5 10.56 -11.12 15.44
CA ARG A 5 11.23 -10.00 14.79
C ARG A 5 10.28 -9.43 13.72
N ALA A 6 10.15 -8.11 13.70
CA ALA A 6 9.49 -7.42 12.60
C ALA A 6 10.21 -7.72 11.28
N GLU A 7 9.50 -7.63 10.17
CA GLU A 7 10.12 -7.70 8.86
C GLU A 7 11.09 -6.51 8.68
N ILE A 8 12.38 -6.82 8.56
CA ILE A 8 13.44 -5.80 8.40
C ILE A 8 14.03 -5.81 7.00
N ASN A 9 13.58 -6.69 6.10
CA ASN A 9 14.03 -6.72 4.70
C ASN A 9 13.23 -5.79 3.80
N ILE A 10 12.87 -4.62 4.33
CA ILE A 10 12.19 -3.56 3.61
C ILE A 10 13.23 -2.50 3.33
N ARG A 11 13.56 -2.32 2.05
CA ARG A 11 14.55 -1.33 1.64
C ARG A 11 14.05 0.09 1.90
N PRO A 12 14.96 1.06 2.06
CA PRO A 12 14.60 2.47 2.06
C PRO A 12 13.74 2.83 0.86
N TRP A 13 12.76 3.70 1.06
CA TRP A 13 11.70 3.96 0.09
C TRP A 13 12.22 4.38 -1.29
N GLU A 14 13.28 5.19 -1.39
CA GLU A 14 13.87 5.58 -2.68
C GLU A 14 14.40 4.37 -3.47
N ASN A 15 15.12 3.47 -2.78
CA ASN A 15 15.65 2.25 -3.38
C ASN A 15 14.51 1.30 -3.74
N LEU A 16 13.54 1.13 -2.85
CA LEU A 16 12.36 0.28 -3.08
C LEU A 16 11.52 0.79 -4.26
N LEU A 17 11.32 2.11 -4.39
CA LEU A 17 10.55 2.72 -5.47
C LEU A 17 11.20 2.48 -6.84
N LYS A 18 12.53 2.50 -6.89
CA LYS A 18 13.29 2.14 -8.09
C LYS A 18 13.10 0.66 -8.45
N GLU A 19 13.24 -0.24 -7.48
CA GLU A 19 13.06 -1.69 -7.68
C GLU A 19 11.62 -2.03 -8.10
N LEU A 20 10.63 -1.33 -7.53
CA LEU A 20 9.21 -1.36 -7.92
C LEU A 20 9.01 -1.00 -9.40
N LYS A 21 9.65 0.09 -9.85
CA LYS A 21 9.57 0.55 -11.23
C LYS A 21 10.19 -0.47 -12.19
N GLU A 22 11.40 -0.92 -11.88
CA GLU A 22 12.09 -1.95 -12.67
C GLU A 22 11.30 -3.26 -12.70
N GLY A 23 10.75 -3.69 -11.56
CA GLY A 23 9.89 -4.87 -11.45
C GLY A 23 8.64 -4.78 -12.32
N ASN A 24 8.03 -3.59 -12.42
CA ASN A 24 6.89 -3.35 -13.30
C ASN A 24 7.22 -3.42 -14.79
N GLU A 25 8.46 -3.10 -15.17
CA GLU A 25 8.95 -3.13 -16.56
C GLU A 25 9.39 -4.54 -17.00
N ARG A 26 9.66 -5.48 -16.07
CA ARG A 26 10.10 -6.85 -16.36
C ARG A 26 9.09 -7.67 -17.17
N SER A 27 7.80 -7.38 -17.04
CA SER A 27 6.74 -8.13 -17.75
C SER A 27 5.64 -7.18 -18.18
N LYS A 28 5.25 -7.25 -19.46
CA LYS A 28 4.15 -6.43 -19.98
C LYS A 28 2.85 -6.86 -19.31
N TRP A 29 1.95 -5.90 -19.08
CA TRP A 29 0.67 -6.18 -18.43
C TRP A 29 -0.10 -7.35 -19.05
N MET A 30 -0.12 -7.43 -20.38
CA MET A 30 -0.86 -8.46 -21.12
C MET A 30 -0.25 -9.86 -20.99
N GLU A 31 1.00 -9.96 -20.52
CA GLU A 31 1.73 -11.22 -20.30
C GLU A 31 1.66 -11.68 -18.84
N ARG A 32 1.10 -10.87 -17.94
CA ARG A 32 0.97 -11.22 -16.52
C ARG A 32 -0.08 -12.31 -16.33
N GLU A 33 0.15 -13.18 -15.34
CA GLU A 33 -0.81 -14.20 -15.00
C GLU A 33 -2.14 -13.58 -14.50
N PRO A 34 -3.30 -14.03 -15.01
CA PRO A 34 -4.59 -13.42 -14.77
C PRO A 34 -5.23 -13.84 -13.42
N PHE A 35 -4.42 -13.91 -12.37
CA PHE A 35 -4.84 -14.33 -11.03
C PHE A 35 -4.81 -13.17 -10.04
N ALA A 36 -5.78 -13.12 -9.13
CA ALA A 36 -5.62 -12.32 -7.92
C ALA A 36 -4.56 -12.99 -7.02
N TYR A 37 -3.69 -12.19 -6.43
CA TYR A 37 -2.61 -12.67 -5.57
C TYR A 37 -2.61 -11.93 -4.24
N TRP A 38 -2.51 -12.68 -3.14
CA TRP A 38 -2.24 -12.12 -1.82
C TRP A 38 -1.31 -13.04 -1.04
N LYS A 39 -0.33 -12.45 -0.36
CA LYS A 39 0.56 -13.15 0.55
C LYS A 39 0.84 -12.28 1.78
N GLY A 40 0.53 -12.77 2.98
CA GLY A 40 0.71 -11.97 4.18
C GLY A 40 0.38 -12.67 5.49
N ASN A 41 0.50 -11.94 6.60
CA ASN A 41 0.10 -12.41 7.92
C ASN A 41 -1.43 -12.33 8.07
N PRO A 42 -2.16 -13.45 8.23
CA PRO A 42 -3.59 -13.42 8.49
C PRO A 42 -3.91 -13.09 9.96
N TYR A 43 -3.01 -13.35 10.89
CA TYR A 43 -3.29 -13.30 12.34
C TYR A 43 -3.26 -11.89 12.94
N VAL A 44 -2.99 -10.86 12.13
CA VAL A 44 -2.93 -9.46 12.59
C VAL A 44 -4.26 -8.72 12.48
N ALA A 45 -5.25 -9.27 11.76
CA ALA A 45 -6.58 -8.69 11.62
C ALA A 45 -7.60 -9.74 11.17
N ASP A 46 -8.81 -9.72 11.75
CA ASP A 46 -9.90 -10.64 11.40
C ASP A 46 -10.23 -10.60 9.91
N THR A 47 -10.19 -9.41 9.29
CA THR A 47 -10.44 -9.22 7.85
C THR A 47 -9.44 -9.98 6.96
N ARG A 48 -8.21 -10.22 7.42
CA ARG A 48 -7.20 -11.01 6.70
C ARG A 48 -7.38 -12.51 6.94
N GLN A 49 -7.88 -12.91 8.11
CA GLN A 49 -8.29 -14.30 8.34
C GLN A 49 -9.48 -14.65 7.46
N ASP A 50 -10.46 -13.74 7.33
CA ASP A 50 -11.62 -13.92 6.46
C ASP A 50 -11.24 -14.06 5.00
N LEU A 51 -10.20 -13.34 4.54
CA LEU A 51 -9.68 -13.48 3.17
C LEU A 51 -9.29 -14.94 2.87
N LEU A 52 -8.69 -15.66 3.83
CA LEU A 52 -8.29 -17.06 3.65
C LEU A 52 -9.47 -18.01 3.47
N LYS A 53 -10.69 -17.64 3.92
CA LYS A 53 -11.91 -18.43 3.69
C LYS A 53 -12.27 -18.51 2.21
N CYS A 54 -11.72 -17.62 1.38
CA CYS A 54 -11.92 -17.62 -0.07
C CYS A 54 -11.04 -18.66 -0.81
N ASN A 55 -10.12 -19.33 -0.11
CA ASN A 55 -9.35 -20.43 -0.66
C ASN A 55 -10.22 -21.69 -0.74
N LEU A 56 -10.99 -21.83 -1.82
CA LEU A 56 -11.87 -22.97 -2.04
C LEU A 56 -11.11 -24.22 -2.50
N SER A 57 -11.80 -25.37 -2.41
CA SER A 57 -11.33 -26.66 -2.94
C SER A 57 -10.97 -26.59 -4.43
N HIS A 58 -10.10 -27.49 -4.91
CA HIS A 58 -9.67 -27.61 -6.32
C HIS A 58 -10.81 -27.68 -7.35
N GLN A 59 -12.02 -28.04 -6.92
CA GLN A 59 -13.21 -28.10 -7.78
C GLN A 59 -13.85 -26.72 -8.04
N ASN A 60 -13.52 -25.69 -7.25
CA ASN A 60 -14.06 -24.33 -7.37
C ASN A 60 -12.92 -23.29 -7.37
N ASP A 61 -12.06 -23.31 -8.40
CA ASP A 61 -10.97 -22.31 -8.54
C ASP A 61 -11.54 -20.94 -8.92
N TRP A 62 -11.29 -19.93 -8.09
CA TRP A 62 -11.70 -18.54 -8.31
C TRP A 62 -10.60 -17.69 -8.94
N ASN A 63 -9.52 -18.31 -9.42
CA ASN A 63 -8.35 -17.62 -9.93
C ASN A 63 -7.74 -16.64 -8.90
N ALA A 64 -7.90 -16.96 -7.61
CA ALA A 64 -7.27 -16.27 -6.50
C ALA A 64 -6.22 -17.17 -5.86
N ARG A 65 -5.05 -16.61 -5.56
CA ARG A 65 -3.90 -17.29 -4.96
C ARG A 65 -3.58 -16.62 -3.64
N LEU A 66 -4.00 -17.25 -2.54
CA LEU A 66 -3.92 -16.71 -1.19
C LEU A 66 -2.91 -17.53 -0.37
N TYR A 67 -1.86 -16.88 0.12
CA TYR A 67 -0.77 -17.55 0.82
C TYR A 67 -0.55 -16.95 2.21
N ILE A 68 -0.40 -17.81 3.22
CA ILE A 68 0.04 -17.39 4.54
C ILE A 68 1.54 -17.14 4.49
N GLN A 69 1.97 -15.95 4.89
CA GLN A 69 3.38 -15.65 5.11
C GLN A 69 3.82 -16.28 6.44
N ASP A 70 4.67 -17.30 6.39
CA ASP A 70 5.28 -17.93 7.58
C ASP A 70 6.48 -17.11 8.05
N TRP A 71 6.26 -16.22 9.02
CA TRP A 71 7.29 -15.34 9.57
C TRP A 71 8.45 -16.07 10.23
N ILE A 72 8.23 -17.29 10.75
CA ILE A 72 9.29 -18.08 11.38
C ILE A 72 10.25 -18.59 10.31
N ARG A 73 9.69 -19.12 9.21
CA ARG A 73 10.48 -19.59 8.07
C ARG A 73 11.16 -18.44 7.32
N GLU A 74 10.46 -17.33 7.14
CA GLU A 74 10.98 -16.15 6.43
C GLU A 74 12.08 -15.47 7.21
N SER A 75 11.96 -15.36 8.55
CA SER A 75 13.04 -14.89 9.41
C SER A 75 14.29 -15.75 9.29
N LYS A 76 14.16 -17.08 9.13
CA LYS A 76 15.30 -17.99 8.91
C LYS A 76 15.92 -17.84 7.51
N GLN A 77 15.14 -17.38 6.52
CA GLN A 77 15.58 -17.23 5.13
C GLN A 77 15.93 -15.78 4.75
N GLY A 78 15.87 -14.86 5.72
CA GLY A 78 16.16 -13.44 5.50
C GLY A 78 15.09 -12.72 4.66
N TYR A 79 13.83 -13.14 4.76
CA TYR A 79 12.66 -12.43 4.20
C TYR A 79 12.76 -12.21 2.68
N LYS A 80 13.34 -13.16 1.95
CA LYS A 80 13.52 -13.06 0.48
C LYS A 80 12.20 -13.07 -0.30
N GLN A 81 11.09 -13.44 0.34
CA GLN A 81 9.81 -13.70 -0.30
C GLN A 81 8.67 -12.80 0.23
N SER A 82 9.02 -11.69 0.88
CA SER A 82 8.08 -10.70 1.44
C SER A 82 8.26 -9.30 0.87
N ASP A 83 8.75 -9.21 -0.37
CA ASP A 83 8.99 -7.94 -1.05
C ASP A 83 7.76 -7.03 -1.08
N LEU A 84 7.87 -5.89 -0.40
CA LEU A 84 6.85 -4.85 -0.31
C LEU A 84 6.53 -4.19 -1.65
N ALA A 85 7.36 -4.40 -2.68
CA ALA A 85 7.05 -3.97 -4.04
C ALA A 85 5.69 -4.50 -4.56
N SER A 86 5.06 -5.43 -3.84
CA SER A 86 3.77 -6.02 -4.19
C SER A 86 2.56 -5.49 -3.42
N GLN A 87 2.70 -4.54 -2.47
CA GLN A 87 1.60 -4.20 -1.55
C GLN A 87 1.54 -2.71 -1.20
N CYS A 88 0.50 -2.00 -1.65
CA CYS A 88 0.21 -0.62 -1.21
C CYS A 88 -1.30 -0.35 -1.14
N THR A 89 -1.75 0.32 -0.08
CA THR A 89 -3.04 1.04 -0.02
C THR A 89 -2.81 2.41 0.63
N HIS A 90 -3.32 3.49 0.01
CA HIS A 90 -3.16 4.86 0.50
C HIS A 90 -4.49 5.64 0.43
N ARG A 91 -4.63 6.65 1.30
CA ARG A 91 -5.86 7.43 1.55
C ARG A 91 -6.27 8.37 0.41
N SER A 92 -5.33 8.68 -0.49
CA SER A 92 -5.56 9.54 -1.67
C SER A 92 -5.95 8.75 -2.93
N LEU A 93 -5.91 7.42 -2.86
CA LEU A 93 -6.28 6.58 -4.00
C LEU A 93 -7.80 6.65 -4.21
N GLN A 94 -8.21 6.54 -5.47
CA GLN A 94 -9.60 6.66 -5.88
C GLN A 94 -10.07 5.31 -6.45
N PRO A 95 -11.25 4.82 -6.05
CA PRO A 95 -11.81 3.59 -6.60
C PRO A 95 -11.95 3.69 -8.12
N VAL A 96 -11.74 2.59 -8.84
CA VAL A 96 -11.86 2.45 -10.31
C VAL A 96 -10.89 3.34 -11.12
N HIS A 97 -10.11 4.20 -10.46
CA HIS A 97 -9.04 4.98 -11.08
C HIS A 97 -7.66 4.47 -10.66
N HIS A 98 -7.46 4.23 -9.37
CA HIS A 98 -6.19 3.80 -8.79
C HIS A 98 -6.24 2.36 -8.24
N TYR A 99 -7.42 1.84 -7.93
CA TYR A 99 -7.58 0.46 -7.44
C TYR A 99 -9.00 -0.03 -7.69
N TRP A 100 -9.19 -1.35 -7.61
CA TRP A 100 -10.52 -1.97 -7.66
C TRP A 100 -11.05 -2.18 -6.24
N PRO A 101 -12.24 -1.65 -5.87
CA PRO A 101 -12.80 -1.86 -4.54
C PRO A 101 -13.32 -3.29 -4.36
N ILE A 102 -13.18 -3.84 -3.16
CA ILE A 102 -13.68 -5.17 -2.77
C ILE A 102 -14.63 -4.98 -1.58
N ARG A 103 -15.78 -5.67 -1.63
CA ARG A 103 -16.77 -5.63 -0.55
C ARG A 103 -16.26 -6.31 0.71
N ASP A 104 -16.55 -5.73 1.87
CA ASP A 104 -16.14 -6.31 3.16
C ASP A 104 -17.09 -7.40 3.67
N ASP A 105 -18.39 -7.30 3.37
CA ASP A 105 -19.44 -8.27 3.75
C ASP A 105 -19.41 -9.54 2.89
N GLN A 106 -19.00 -9.42 1.63
CA GLN A 106 -19.01 -10.48 0.63
C GLN A 106 -17.67 -10.61 -0.11
N LYS A 107 -16.56 -10.54 0.64
CA LYS A 107 -15.17 -10.50 0.11
C LYS A 107 -14.90 -11.55 -0.97
N CYS A 108 -15.30 -12.77 -0.69
CA CYS A 108 -15.05 -13.95 -1.51
C CYS A 108 -15.69 -13.87 -2.91
N THR A 109 -16.99 -13.59 -2.98
CA THR A 109 -17.71 -13.38 -4.25
C THR A 109 -17.23 -12.12 -4.96
N SER A 110 -16.92 -11.07 -4.20
CA SER A 110 -16.41 -9.81 -4.74
C SER A 110 -15.03 -9.96 -5.39
N ILE A 111 -14.12 -10.74 -4.79
CA ILE A 111 -12.82 -11.08 -5.38
C ILE A 111 -13.01 -11.88 -6.67
N LYS A 112 -13.90 -12.88 -6.67
CA LYS A 112 -14.18 -13.68 -7.88
C LYS A 112 -14.71 -12.80 -9.01
N PHE A 113 -15.63 -11.89 -8.70
CA PHE A 113 -16.13 -10.92 -9.68
C PHE A 113 -15.02 -10.00 -10.17
N ALA A 114 -14.19 -9.45 -9.27
CA ALA A 114 -13.07 -8.59 -9.63
C ALA A 114 -12.08 -9.27 -10.58
N VAL A 115 -11.73 -10.54 -10.33
CA VAL A 115 -10.87 -11.34 -11.20
C VAL A 115 -11.51 -11.55 -12.57
N HIS A 116 -12.79 -11.95 -12.60
CA HIS A 116 -13.54 -12.09 -13.85
C HIS A 116 -13.59 -10.76 -14.64
N TRP A 117 -13.88 -9.65 -13.98
CA TRP A 117 -13.96 -8.32 -14.59
C TRP A 117 -12.60 -7.90 -15.15
N GLY A 118 -11.53 -8.02 -14.35
CA GLY A 118 -10.17 -7.67 -14.77
C GLY A 118 -9.70 -8.46 -15.99
N ASN A 119 -10.05 -9.75 -16.04
CA ASN A 119 -9.67 -10.65 -17.14
C ASN A 119 -10.49 -10.41 -18.42
N SER A 120 -11.74 -9.97 -18.29
CA SER A 120 -12.59 -9.57 -19.43
C SER A 120 -12.35 -8.14 -19.91
N HIS A 121 -11.74 -7.28 -19.08
CA HIS A 121 -11.47 -5.87 -19.36
C HIS A 121 -9.99 -5.52 -19.24
N LYS A 122 -9.11 -6.33 -19.84
CA LYS A 122 -7.65 -6.26 -19.66
C LYS A 122 -7.06 -4.87 -19.86
N GLN A 123 -7.49 -4.13 -20.91
CA GLN A 123 -7.00 -2.78 -21.16
C GLN A 123 -7.42 -1.79 -20.07
N LYS A 124 -8.67 -1.86 -19.58
CA LYS A 124 -9.13 -1.01 -18.48
C LYS A 124 -8.40 -1.35 -17.19
N ALA A 125 -8.21 -2.63 -16.90
CA ALA A 125 -7.43 -3.10 -15.75
C ALA A 125 -5.98 -2.58 -15.81
N GLN A 126 -5.36 -2.59 -17.00
CA GLN A 126 -4.04 -2.01 -17.23
C GLN A 126 -4.01 -0.51 -16.92
N THR A 127 -5.01 0.25 -17.38
CA THR A 127 -5.11 1.69 -17.12
C THR A 127 -5.17 1.96 -15.61
N ILE A 128 -5.97 1.20 -14.86
CA ILE A 128 -6.06 1.34 -13.40
C ILE A 128 -4.71 1.04 -12.74
N GLY A 129 -4.08 -0.08 -13.09
CA GLY A 129 -2.77 -0.46 -12.56
C GLY A 129 -1.67 0.55 -12.88
N LYS A 130 -1.69 1.13 -14.08
CA LYS A 130 -0.77 2.19 -14.49
C LYS A 130 -1.00 3.47 -13.70
N ALA A 131 -2.24 3.94 -13.60
CA ALA A 131 -2.57 5.14 -12.82
C ALA A 131 -2.16 5.00 -11.34
N ALA A 132 -2.35 3.82 -10.75
CA ALA A 132 -1.87 3.52 -9.40
C ALA A 132 -0.34 3.64 -9.29
N SER A 133 0.37 3.03 -10.24
CA SER A 133 1.83 3.02 -10.27
C SER A 133 2.39 4.43 -10.46
N ASP A 134 1.79 5.20 -11.38
CA ASP A 134 2.15 6.59 -11.64
C ASP A 134 1.92 7.46 -10.38
N PHE A 135 0.78 7.28 -9.69
CA PHE A 135 0.50 7.97 -8.43
C PHE A 135 1.59 7.70 -7.37
N ILE A 136 1.95 6.43 -7.13
CA ILE A 136 2.96 6.08 -6.14
C ILE A 136 4.34 6.64 -6.55
N GLN A 137 4.69 6.57 -7.83
CA GLN A 137 5.97 7.07 -8.33
C GLN A 137 6.07 8.60 -8.34
N GLN A 138 4.96 9.32 -8.46
CA GLN A 138 4.94 10.78 -8.63
C GLN A 138 4.56 11.52 -7.35
N GLU A 139 3.51 11.07 -6.68
CA GLU A 139 2.89 11.75 -5.55
C GLU A 139 3.41 11.22 -4.20
N LEU A 140 3.92 9.99 -4.15
CA LEU A 140 4.46 9.38 -2.94
C LEU A 140 6.00 9.27 -2.99
N LYS A 141 6.69 10.35 -3.35
CA LYS A 141 8.17 10.43 -3.31
C LYS A 141 8.69 10.85 -1.94
N MET A 142 9.94 10.52 -1.62
CA MET A 142 10.57 10.98 -0.36
C MET A 142 10.59 12.50 -0.25
N ASP A 143 10.78 13.23 -1.34
CA ASP A 143 10.70 14.69 -1.37
C ASP A 143 9.36 15.19 -0.82
N ASN A 144 8.24 14.61 -1.28
CA ASN A 144 6.90 14.97 -0.83
C ASN A 144 6.67 14.56 0.64
N VAL A 145 7.24 13.43 1.07
CA VAL A 145 7.16 12.97 2.47
C VAL A 145 7.90 13.95 3.39
N TYR A 146 9.11 14.36 3.03
CA TYR A 146 9.90 15.32 3.80
C TYR A 146 9.25 16.70 3.82
N ASP A 147 8.76 17.19 2.69
CA ASP A 147 8.00 18.44 2.62
C ASP A 147 6.77 18.37 3.53
N TYR A 148 5.99 17.30 3.45
CA TYR A 148 4.82 17.10 4.31
C TYR A 148 5.20 17.10 5.81
N MET A 149 6.25 16.37 6.20
CA MET A 149 6.74 16.34 7.58
C MET A 149 7.18 17.72 8.06
N PHE A 150 7.96 18.43 7.25
CA PHE A 150 8.42 19.78 7.55
C PHE A 150 7.22 20.71 7.79
N HIS A 151 6.25 20.71 6.89
CA HIS A 151 5.07 21.55 7.02
C HIS A 151 4.21 21.19 8.22
N LEU A 152 4.00 19.90 8.48
CA LEU A 152 3.24 19.43 9.63
C LEU A 152 3.88 19.90 10.94
N LEU A 153 5.18 19.67 11.12
CA LEU A 153 5.92 20.08 12.30
C LEU A 153 5.95 21.60 12.45
N ASN A 154 6.15 22.34 11.36
CA ASN A 154 6.18 23.80 11.36
C ASN A 154 4.82 24.42 11.74
N GLN A 155 3.71 23.91 11.19
CA GLN A 155 2.38 24.40 11.56
C GLN A 155 2.00 24.00 13.00
N TYR A 156 2.36 22.78 13.43
CA TYR A 156 2.16 22.34 14.80
C TYR A 156 2.92 23.21 15.81
N ALA A 157 4.19 23.55 15.52
CA ALA A 157 5.01 24.40 16.37
C ALA A 157 4.37 25.77 16.64
N LYS A 158 3.64 26.34 15.67
CA LYS A 158 2.91 27.61 15.84
C LYS A 158 1.73 27.53 16.81
N LEU A 159 1.24 26.32 17.11
CA LEU A 159 0.15 26.11 18.07
C LEU A 159 0.66 26.02 19.51
N LEU A 160 1.98 25.91 19.71
CA LEU A 160 2.57 25.85 21.05
C LEU A 160 2.33 27.16 21.79
N ARG A 161 1.82 27.05 23.01
CA ARG A 161 1.53 28.19 23.90
C ARG A 161 2.61 28.42 24.94
N PHE A 162 3.75 27.74 24.79
CA PHE A 162 4.89 27.79 25.70
C PHE A 162 6.19 27.71 24.91
N GLN A 163 7.28 28.19 25.51
CA GLN A 163 8.62 28.07 24.94
C GLN A 163 9.21 26.71 25.32
N PRO A 164 9.61 25.86 24.35
CA PRO A 164 10.24 24.59 24.65
C PRO A 164 11.61 24.77 25.32
N GLU A 165 11.89 23.96 26.34
CA GLU A 165 13.19 23.88 27.02
C GLU A 165 13.77 22.47 26.87
N VAL A 166 15.09 22.36 26.75
CA VAL A 166 15.80 21.08 26.65
C VAL A 166 15.90 20.46 28.06
N PRO A 167 15.35 19.26 28.29
CA PRO A 167 15.48 18.58 29.59
C PRO A 167 16.96 18.29 29.90
N LYS A 168 17.34 18.34 31.19
CA LYS A 168 18.73 18.10 31.64
C LYS A 168 19.31 16.75 31.21
N ASP A 169 18.45 15.73 31.16
CA ASP A 169 18.84 14.36 30.81
C ASP A 169 18.60 14.02 29.33
N ALA A 170 18.32 15.03 28.49
CA ALA A 170 18.12 14.82 27.07
C ALA A 170 19.45 14.47 26.39
N VAL A 171 19.45 13.35 25.67
CA VAL A 171 20.58 12.93 24.84
C VAL A 171 20.34 13.44 23.43
N GLU A 172 21.27 14.24 22.92
CA GLU A 172 21.23 14.69 21.52
C GLU A 172 21.40 13.49 20.57
N VAL A 173 20.55 13.43 19.55
CA VAL A 173 20.59 12.40 18.53
C VAL A 173 21.15 12.99 17.24
N CYS A 174 22.36 12.60 16.86
CA CYS A 174 22.96 12.97 15.58
C CYS A 174 22.58 11.94 14.49
N SER A 175 22.36 12.41 13.26
CA SER A 175 21.99 11.54 12.14
C SER A 175 23.04 10.44 11.86
N GLU A 176 24.30 10.79 12.05
CA GLU A 176 25.49 9.98 11.90
C GLU A 176 25.59 8.87 12.95
N THR A 177 25.03 9.11 14.14
CA THR A 177 25.09 8.17 15.27
C THR A 177 23.82 7.33 15.38
N MET A 178 22.71 7.70 14.73
CA MET A 178 21.45 6.94 14.75
C MET A 178 21.60 5.47 14.31
N ALA A 179 22.42 5.22 13.29
CA ALA A 179 22.64 3.86 12.76
C ALA A 179 23.68 3.07 13.56
N CYS A 180 24.47 3.71 14.43
CA CYS A 180 25.60 3.08 15.13
C CYS A 180 25.20 1.93 16.07
N PRO A 181 24.10 2.02 16.86
CA PRO A 181 23.66 0.96 17.76
C PRO A 181 23.05 -0.26 17.06
N ARG A 182 22.85 -0.19 15.75
CA ARG A 182 22.25 -1.27 14.95
C ARG A 182 23.33 -2.06 14.23
N ASP A 183 22.97 -3.29 13.86
CA ASP A 183 23.83 -4.23 13.13
C ASP A 183 23.10 -4.84 11.92
N GLY A 184 23.88 -5.50 11.05
CA GLY A 184 23.35 -6.23 9.90
C GLY A 184 22.56 -5.36 8.90
N LEU A 185 21.41 -5.87 8.47
CA LEU A 185 20.54 -5.21 7.50
C LEU A 185 19.95 -3.89 8.01
N GLU A 186 19.62 -3.81 9.30
CA GLU A 186 19.08 -2.58 9.92
C GLU A 186 20.07 -1.43 9.77
N LYS A 187 21.34 -1.66 10.15
CA LYS A 187 22.41 -0.68 10.01
C LYS A 187 22.65 -0.29 8.55
N LYS A 188 22.59 -1.26 7.64
CA LYS A 188 22.77 -1.03 6.21
C LYS A 188 21.66 -0.13 5.66
N PHE A 189 20.40 -0.47 5.89
CA PHE A 189 19.26 0.30 5.37
C PHE A 189 19.15 1.67 6.02
N MET A 190 19.42 1.80 7.33
CA MET A 190 19.50 3.12 7.97
C MET A 190 20.55 4.02 7.31
N ARG A 191 21.74 3.49 7.01
CA ARG A 191 22.78 4.24 6.31
C ARG A 191 22.43 4.56 4.86
N GLU A 192 21.79 3.64 4.14
CA GLU A 192 21.30 3.88 2.78
C GLU A 192 20.19 4.94 2.73
N SER A 193 19.39 5.07 3.79
CA SER A 193 18.35 6.10 3.91
C SER A 193 18.85 7.48 4.37
N MET A 194 20.14 7.64 4.66
CA MET A 194 20.66 8.92 5.14
C MET A 194 20.63 9.99 4.05
N VAL A 195 19.93 11.09 4.34
CA VAL A 195 19.98 12.30 3.52
C VAL A 195 21.36 12.94 3.66
N LYS A 196 22.10 13.05 2.55
CA LYS A 196 23.51 13.46 2.55
C LYS A 196 23.72 14.98 2.55
N ALA A 197 22.73 15.73 2.08
CA ALA A 197 22.78 17.17 2.00
C ALA A 197 21.37 17.76 2.14
N PRO A 198 21.24 18.98 2.67
CA PRO A 198 19.97 19.71 2.64
C PRO A 198 19.45 19.86 1.21
N SER A 199 18.12 19.95 1.08
CA SER A 199 17.51 20.21 -0.22
C SER A 199 18.01 21.55 -0.80
N PRO A 200 18.43 21.61 -2.07
CA PRO A 200 18.79 22.86 -2.73
C PRO A 200 17.54 23.69 -3.12
N THR A 201 16.35 23.10 -3.07
CA THR A 201 15.09 23.77 -3.34
C THR A 201 14.40 24.18 -2.05
N SER A 202 13.69 25.31 -2.10
CA SER A 202 12.82 25.70 -0.99
C SER A 202 11.66 24.71 -0.86
N PRO A 203 11.14 24.46 0.37
CA PRO A 203 9.98 23.60 0.57
C PRO A 203 8.82 24.04 -0.30
N CYS A 204 8.05 23.10 -0.86
CA CYS A 204 6.89 23.45 -1.67
C CYS A 204 5.87 24.28 -0.87
N ALA A 205 5.04 25.09 -1.53
CA ALA A 205 3.88 25.66 -0.88
C ALA A 205 2.80 24.58 -0.77
N MET A 206 2.44 24.16 0.45
CA MET A 206 1.32 23.23 0.59
C MET A 206 0.04 23.88 0.05
N PRO A 207 -0.78 23.12 -0.71
CA PRO A 207 -2.11 23.59 -1.06
C PRO A 207 -2.90 23.87 0.23
N PRO A 208 -3.81 24.84 0.20
CA PRO A 208 -4.66 25.12 1.36
C PRO A 208 -5.44 23.85 1.75
N PRO A 209 -5.80 23.70 3.03
CA PRO A 209 -6.66 22.60 3.47
C PRO A 209 -7.88 22.49 2.57
N PHE A 210 -8.30 21.26 2.26
CA PHE A 210 -9.52 21.07 1.49
C PHE A 210 -10.67 21.79 2.18
N ALA A 211 -11.34 22.68 1.46
CA ALA A 211 -12.63 23.18 1.89
C ALA A 211 -13.54 21.99 2.19
N THR A 212 -14.30 22.06 3.29
CA THR A 212 -15.16 20.96 3.75
C THR A 212 -16.05 20.43 2.63
N THR A 213 -16.53 21.32 1.75
CA THR A 213 -17.35 21.01 0.57
C THR A 213 -16.58 20.20 -0.49
N SER A 214 -15.32 20.54 -0.76
CA SER A 214 -14.45 19.81 -1.70
C SER A 214 -14.13 18.41 -1.18
N LEU A 215 -13.83 18.29 0.12
CA LEU A 215 -13.56 17.01 0.77
C LEU A 215 -14.81 16.10 0.76
N GLN A 216 -15.98 16.67 1.11
CA GLN A 216 -17.25 15.94 1.03
C GLN A 216 -17.57 15.51 -0.41
N ARG A 217 -17.27 16.35 -1.41
CA ARG A 217 -17.45 15.99 -2.83
C ARG A 217 -16.55 14.82 -3.23
N LEU A 218 -15.29 14.82 -2.78
CA LEU A 218 -14.37 13.70 -3.00
C LEU A 218 -14.90 12.41 -2.36
N TYR A 219 -15.33 12.45 -1.10
CA TYR A 219 -15.90 11.28 -0.43
C TYR A 219 -17.17 10.78 -1.12
N ARG A 220 -18.08 11.68 -1.50
CA ARG A 220 -19.29 11.33 -2.27
C ARG A 220 -18.95 10.68 -3.60
N ARG A 221 -17.98 11.24 -4.34
CA ARG A 221 -17.51 10.67 -5.60
C ARG A 221 -16.96 9.26 -5.41
N ASN A 222 -16.10 9.05 -4.41
CA ASN A 222 -15.54 7.74 -4.12
C ASN A 222 -16.64 6.74 -3.72
N ALA A 223 -17.59 7.15 -2.88
CA ALA A 223 -18.72 6.31 -2.48
C ALA A 223 -19.61 5.93 -3.69
N ASN A 224 -19.85 6.86 -4.61
CA ASN A 224 -20.63 6.59 -5.82
C ASN A 224 -19.92 5.62 -6.76
N LEU A 225 -18.58 5.71 -6.89
CA LEU A 225 -17.78 4.77 -7.68
C LEU A 225 -17.80 3.36 -7.08
N ILE A 226 -17.71 3.25 -5.76
CA ILE A 226 -17.84 1.96 -5.06
C ILE A 226 -19.23 1.35 -5.31
N ARG A 227 -20.30 2.15 -5.10
CA ARG A 227 -21.68 1.70 -5.37
C ARG A 227 -21.91 1.26 -6.81
N GLN A 228 -21.24 1.90 -7.77
CA GLN A 228 -21.30 1.48 -9.17
C GLN A 228 -20.69 0.09 -9.38
N VAL A 229 -19.55 -0.20 -8.74
CA VAL A 229 -18.93 -1.53 -8.80
C VAL A 229 -19.81 -2.56 -8.10
N GLU A 230 -20.37 -2.23 -6.93
CA GLU A 230 -21.31 -3.11 -6.21
C GLU A 230 -22.52 -3.46 -7.09
N LYS A 231 -23.09 -2.49 -7.80
CA LYS A 231 -24.19 -2.73 -8.74
C LYS A 231 -23.78 -3.69 -9.88
N TRP A 232 -22.59 -3.51 -10.47
CA TRP A 232 -22.10 -4.44 -11.49
C TRP A 232 -21.87 -5.85 -10.94
N GLU A 233 -21.43 -5.96 -9.69
CA GLU A 233 -21.26 -7.24 -9.00
C GLU A 233 -22.62 -7.92 -8.79
N ASP A 234 -23.62 -7.20 -8.28
CA ASP A 234 -24.96 -7.71 -8.05
C ASP A 234 -25.60 -8.20 -9.37
N GLU A 235 -25.56 -7.37 -10.43
CA GLU A 235 -26.05 -7.73 -11.77
C GLU A 235 -25.34 -8.96 -12.35
N PHE A 236 -24.04 -9.11 -12.11
CA PHE A 236 -23.28 -10.27 -12.55
C PHE A 236 -23.81 -11.55 -11.87
N TRP A 237 -24.05 -11.52 -10.56
CA TRP A 237 -24.50 -12.68 -9.80
C TRP A 237 -25.97 -13.04 -10.04
N GLU A 238 -26.85 -12.05 -10.24
CA GLU A 238 -28.24 -12.28 -10.64
C GLU A 238 -28.31 -13.04 -11.97
N ASN A 239 -27.54 -12.60 -12.97
CA ASN A 239 -27.50 -13.23 -14.30
C ASN A 239 -26.89 -14.64 -14.31
N HIS A 240 -26.03 -14.97 -13.35
CA HIS A 240 -25.48 -16.31 -13.19
C HIS A 240 -26.42 -17.24 -12.40
N SER A 241 -27.27 -16.69 -11.55
CA SER A 241 -28.26 -17.45 -10.78
C SER A 241 -29.47 -17.85 -11.63
N THR A 242 -29.86 -17.02 -12.61
CA THR A 242 -30.93 -17.30 -13.57
C THR A 242 -30.54 -18.25 -14.71
N LYS A 243 -29.25 -18.57 -14.86
CA LYS A 243 -28.71 -19.47 -15.89
C LYS A 243 -28.39 -20.89 -15.39
N LYS A 244 -28.80 -21.27 -14.18
CA LYS A 244 -28.74 -22.68 -13.75
C LYS A 244 -29.90 -23.45 -14.41
N PRO A 245 -29.64 -24.61 -15.06
CA PRO A 245 -30.69 -25.45 -15.61
C PRO A 245 -31.62 -26.01 -14.53
#